data_AF-A0A2H6K4Y7-F1
#
_entry.id   AF-A0A2H6K4Y7-F1
#
_cell.length_a   1.000
_cell.length_b   1.000
_cell.length_c   1.000
_cell.angle_alpha   90.00
_cell.angle_beta   90.00
_cell.angle_gamma   90.00
#
_symmetry.space_group_name_H-M   'P 1'
#
loop_
_entity.id
_entity.type
_entity.pdbx_description
1 polymer ?
#
loop_
_entity_poly.entity_id
_entity_poly.type
_entity_poly.pdbx_seq_one_letter_code
_entity_poly.pdbx_strand_id
1 'polypeptide(L)'
;MAKSGRRISPRLKFQVVLQLLSGGKTPAQIGKAYGVHPNSVGLWKKRFLEQGPEIFQNESSGSEAERKLAEMERLLGKKEVEIALLKNFLGRGA
;
A
#
# COMPACT_ATOMS: atom_id res chain seq x y z
N MET A 1 -4.45 29.66 8.56
CA MET A 1 -3.98 28.43 9.22
C MET A 1 -4.62 27.22 8.55
N ALA A 2 -3.85 26.40 7.83
CA ALA A 2 -4.35 25.19 7.19
C ALA A 2 -4.79 24.19 8.27
N LYS A 3 -6.09 23.89 8.34
CA LYS A 3 -6.68 22.98 9.31
C LYS A 3 -6.10 21.58 9.04
N SER A 4 -5.19 21.12 9.91
CA SER A 4 -4.57 19.80 9.83
C SER A 4 -5.64 18.74 9.60
N GLY A 5 -5.57 18.07 8.45
CA GLY A 5 -6.59 17.14 8.00
C GLY A 5 -6.73 16.00 8.98
N ARG A 6 -7.92 15.84 9.57
CA ARG A 6 -8.24 14.70 10.44
C ARG A 6 -7.85 13.41 9.70
N ARG A 7 -7.00 12.58 10.31
CA ARG A 7 -6.63 11.29 9.72
C ARG A 7 -7.88 10.42 9.58
N ILE A 8 -8.27 10.15 8.34
CA ILE A 8 -9.44 9.32 8.02
C ILE A 8 -8.98 7.88 7.91
N SER A 9 -9.58 7.01 8.72
CA SER A 9 -9.22 5.59 8.75
C SER A 9 -9.53 4.91 7.40
N PRO A 10 -8.75 3.89 7.00
CA PRO A 10 -9.03 3.11 5.79
C PRO A 10 -10.46 2.54 5.77
N ARG A 11 -10.93 2.02 6.92
CA ARG A 11 -12.30 1.50 7.09
C ARG A 11 -13.36 2.56 6.78
N LEU A 12 -13.18 3.79 7.25
CA LEU A 12 -14.11 4.87 6.99
C LEU A 12 -14.12 5.27 5.50
N LYS A 13 -12.95 5.32 4.85
CA LYS A 13 -12.87 5.58 3.40
C LYS A 13 -13.63 4.50 2.61
N PHE A 14 -13.45 3.23 2.95
CA PHE A 14 -14.15 2.12 2.32
C PHE A 14 -15.68 2.21 2.48
N GLN A 15 -16.16 2.46 3.70
CA GLN A 15 -17.59 2.64 3.97
C GLN A 15 -18.20 3.83 3.19
N VAL A 16 -17.47 4.95 3.12
CA VAL A 16 -17.87 6.13 2.34
C VAL A 16 -18.00 5.79 0.85
N VAL A 17 -17.04 5.05 0.30
CA VAL A 17 -17.09 4.63 -1.11
C VAL A 17 -18.25 3.66 -1.36
N LEU A 18 -18.50 2.70 -0.48
CA LEU A 18 -19.63 1.78 -0.61
C LEU A 18 -20.97 2.52 -0.64
N GLN A 19 -21.18 3.49 0.26
CA GLN A 19 -22.42 4.29 0.25
C GLN A 19 -22.58 5.15 -1.00
N LEU A 20 -21.47 5.58 -1.59
CA LEU A 20 -21.50 6.32 -2.85
C LEU A 20 -21.83 5.40 -4.03
N LEU A 21 -21.30 4.19 -4.04
CA LEU A 21 -21.57 3.19 -5.09
C LEU A 21 -23.00 2.63 -5.00
N SER A 22 -23.59 2.55 -3.81
CA SER A 22 -24.97 2.13 -3.61
C SER A 22 -26.02 3.17 -4.10
N GLY A 23 -25.58 4.33 -4.60
CA GLY A 23 -26.44 5.30 -5.30
C GLY A 23 -27.39 6.14 -4.44
N GLY A 24 -27.52 5.84 -3.14
CA GLY A 24 -28.49 6.50 -2.26
C GLY A 24 -28.13 7.92 -1.79
N LYS A 25 -26.87 8.37 -1.97
CA LYS A 25 -26.40 9.69 -1.50
C LYS A 25 -25.36 10.30 -2.45
N THR A 26 -25.41 11.61 -2.63
CA THR A 26 -24.42 12.35 -3.41
C THR A 26 -23.11 12.54 -2.62
N PRO A 27 -21.97 12.81 -3.28
CA PRO A 27 -20.71 13.12 -2.61
C PRO A 27 -20.81 14.26 -1.58
N ALA A 28 -21.67 15.24 -1.84
CA ALA A 28 -21.91 16.36 -0.93
C ALA A 28 -22.65 15.92 0.35
N GLN A 29 -23.67 15.06 0.21
CA GLN A 29 -24.43 14.52 1.34
C GLN A 29 -23.56 13.58 2.19
N ILE A 30 -22.75 12.73 1.55
CA ILE A 30 -21.81 11.84 2.24
C ILE A 30 -20.71 12.65 2.93
N GLY A 31 -20.17 13.66 2.25
CA GLY A 31 -19.19 14.58 2.82
C GLY A 31 -19.71 15.26 4.10
N LYS A 32 -20.95 15.76 4.07
CA LYS A 32 -21.61 16.33 5.25
C LYS A 32 -21.81 15.32 6.38
N ALA A 33 -22.25 14.10 6.05
CA ALA A 33 -22.54 13.05 7.04
C ALA A 33 -21.28 12.56 7.79
N TYR A 34 -20.14 12.46 7.11
CA TYR A 34 -18.89 11.94 7.69
C TYR A 34 -17.83 13.01 7.96
N GLY A 35 -18.15 14.30 7.75
CA GLY A 35 -17.21 15.40 7.94
C GLY A 35 -16.04 15.39 6.95
N VAL A 36 -16.29 14.94 5.71
CA VAL A 36 -15.29 14.76 4.64
C VAL A 36 -15.56 15.75 3.51
N HIS A 37 -14.50 16.27 2.88
CA HIS A 37 -14.66 17.11 1.70
C HIS A 37 -15.20 16.30 0.49
N PRO A 38 -16.20 16.78 -0.27
CA PRO A 38 -16.78 16.04 -1.41
C PRO A 38 -15.76 15.59 -2.46
N ASN A 39 -14.73 16.41 -2.73
CA ASN A 39 -13.64 16.03 -3.65
C ASN A 39 -12.86 14.80 -3.16
N SER A 40 -12.65 14.65 -1.85
CA SER A 40 -11.97 13.47 -1.28
C SER A 40 -12.80 12.21 -1.49
N VAL A 41 -14.13 12.32 -1.37
CA VAL A 41 -15.07 11.22 -1.63
C VAL A 41 -14.97 10.73 -3.08
N GLY A 42 -14.94 11.66 -4.04
CA GLY A 42 -14.73 11.33 -5.46
C GLY A 42 -13.38 10.67 -5.74
N LEU A 43 -12.30 11.20 -5.14
CA LEU A 43 -10.95 10.64 -5.27
C LEU A 43 -10.88 9.20 -4.73
N TRP A 44 -11.51 8.92 -3.60
CA TRP A 44 -11.52 7.56 -3.03
C TRP A 44 -12.32 6.59 -3.88
N LYS A 45 -13.45 7.01 -4.46
CA LYS A 45 -14.20 6.19 -5.42
C LYS A 45 -13.32 5.79 -6.60
N LYS A 46 -12.62 6.76 -7.19
CA LYS A 46 -11.71 6.49 -8.32
C LYS A 46 -10.64 5.47 -7.93
N ARG A 47 -9.92 5.70 -6.84
CA ARG A 47 -8.90 4.76 -6.34
C ARG A 47 -9.47 3.38 -6.05
N PHE A 48 -10.64 3.30 -5.44
CA PHE A 48 -11.28 2.02 -5.13
C PHE A 48 -11.65 1.23 -6.39
N LEU A 49 -12.12 1.91 -7.44
CA LEU A 49 -12.45 1.24 -8.71
C LEU A 49 -11.19 0.82 -9.48
N GLU A 50 -10.10 1.58 -9.38
CA GLU A 50 -8.81 1.25 -10.01
C GLU A 50 -8.10 0.09 -9.32
N GLN A 51 -8.05 0.10 -7.98
CA GLN A 51 -7.34 -0.90 -7.17
C GLN A 51 -8.23 -2.08 -6.76
N GLY A 52 -9.56 -1.92 -6.86
CA GLY A 52 -10.53 -2.95 -6.50
C GLY A 52 -10.32 -4.29 -7.22
N PRO A 53 -10.03 -4.31 -8.54
CA PRO A 53 -9.71 -5.54 -9.27
C PRO A 53 -8.48 -6.28 -8.73
N GLU A 54 -7.48 -5.56 -8.20
CA GLU A 54 -6.25 -6.16 -7.65
C GLU A 54 -6.54 -7.00 -6.40
N ILE A 55 -7.59 -6.67 -5.64
CA ILE A 55 -8.03 -7.45 -4.46
C ILE A 55 -8.48 -8.86 -4.87
N PHE A 56 -8.97 -9.02 -6.10
CA PHE A 56 -9.41 -10.31 -6.64
C PHE A 56 -8.36 -10.97 -7.54
N GLN A 57 -7.20 -10.33 -7.76
CA GLN A 57 -6.07 -11.01 -8.39
C GLN A 57 -5.55 -12.06 -7.41
N ASN A 58 -5.75 -13.31 -7.80
CA ASN A 58 -5.45 -14.56 -7.09
C ASN A 58 -4.27 -14.47 -6.08
N GLU A 59 -4.51 -14.90 -4.84
CA GLU A 59 -3.48 -15.11 -3.80
C GLU A 59 -2.41 -16.16 -4.20
N SER A 60 -2.62 -16.87 -5.32
CA SER A 60 -1.80 -18.00 -5.77
C SER A 60 -0.42 -17.63 -6.32
N SER A 61 -0.16 -16.35 -6.57
CA SER A 61 1.21 -15.86 -6.72
C SER A 61 1.58 -15.21 -5.41
N GLY A 62 2.38 -15.88 -4.57
CA GLY A 62 3.02 -15.24 -3.41
C GLY A 62 3.44 -13.84 -3.80
N SER A 63 3.02 -12.87 -2.98
CA SER A 63 2.94 -11.45 -3.31
C SER A 63 4.20 -11.03 -4.08
N GLU A 64 4.08 -10.16 -5.09
CA GLU A 64 5.27 -9.62 -5.77
C GLU A 64 6.29 -9.08 -4.74
N ALA A 65 5.80 -8.59 -3.60
CA ALA A 65 6.61 -8.21 -2.45
C ALA A 65 7.36 -9.40 -1.81
N GLU A 66 6.72 -10.55 -1.63
CA GLU A 66 7.35 -11.78 -1.12
C GLU A 66 8.41 -12.32 -2.10
N ARG A 67 8.15 -12.26 -3.41
CA ARG A 67 9.13 -12.66 -4.43
C ARG A 67 10.36 -11.75 -4.41
N LYS A 68 10.15 -10.43 -4.37
CA LYS A 68 11.23 -9.44 -4.24
C LYS A 68 11.98 -9.60 -2.92
N LEU A 69 11.28 -9.90 -1.83
CA LEU A 69 11.89 -10.14 -0.53
C LEU A 69 12.82 -11.37 -0.59
N ALA A 70 12.34 -12.49 -1.12
CA ALA A 70 13.14 -13.71 -1.28
C ALA A 70 14.37 -13.49 -2.20
N GLU A 71 14.22 -12.70 -3.26
CA GLU A 71 15.35 -12.33 -4.13
C GLU A 71 16.38 -11.47 -3.38
N MET A 72 15.93 -10.46 -2.62
CA MET A 72 16.81 -9.62 -1.81
C MET A 72 17.55 -10.42 -0.74
N GLU A 73 16.86 -11.32 -0.04
CA GLU A 73 17.46 -12.22 0.96
C GLU A 73 18.56 -13.10 0.34
N ARG A 74 18.30 -13.66 -0.86
CA ARG A 74 19.29 -14.44 -1.60
C ARG A 74 20.52 -13.62 -1.99
N LEU A 75 20.32 -12.40 -2.49
CA LEU A 75 21.41 -11.50 -2.87
C LEU A 75 22.24 -11.06 -1.64
N LEU A 76 21.58 -10.80 -0.52
CA LEU A 76 22.22 -10.46 0.74
C LEU A 76 23.13 -11.60 1.21
N GLY A 77 22.62 -12.84 1.26
CA GLY A 77 23.43 -14.01 1.63
C GLY A 77 24.64 -14.22 0.72
N LYS A 78 24.47 -14.02 -0.60
CA LYS A 78 25.61 -14.07 -1.54
C LYS A 78 26.67 -13.02 -1.20
N LYS A 79 26.25 -11.79 -0.88
CA LYS A 79 27.17 -10.71 -0.52
C LYS A 79 27.86 -10.94 0.82
N GLU A 80 27.18 -11.51 1.81
CA GLU A 80 27.82 -11.89 3.07
C GLU A 80 28.93 -12.91 2.88
N VAL A 81 28.71 -13.93 2.04
CA VAL A 81 29.74 -14.92 1.70
C VAL A 81 30.90 -14.27 0.95
N GLU A 82 30.64 -13.43 -0.06
CA GLU A 82 31.69 -12.69 -0.77
C GLU A 82 32.54 -11.85 0.21
N ILE A 83 31.90 -11.13 1.15
CA ILE A 83 32.60 -10.34 2.16
C ILE A 83 33.43 -11.22 3.10
N ALA A 84 32.89 -12.35 3.56
CA ALA A 84 33.61 -13.27 4.43
C ALA A 84 34.85 -13.85 3.73
N LEU A 85 34.74 -14.22 2.46
CA LEU A 85 35.86 -14.70 1.65
C LEU A 85 36.93 -13.62 1.46
N LEU A 86 36.52 -12.40 1.12
CA LEU A 86 37.44 -11.27 0.96
C LEU A 86 38.17 -10.96 2.27
N LYS A 87 37.47 -10.94 3.40
CA LYS A 87 38.07 -10.75 4.73
C LYS A 87 39.08 -11.85 5.06
N ASN A 88 38.75 -13.11 4.79
CA ASN A 88 39.66 -14.23 5.02
C ASN A 88 40.89 -14.19 4.08
N PHE A 89 40.74 -13.74 2.84
CA PHE A 89 41.86 -13.60 1.91
C PHE A 89 42.78 -12.43 2.31
N LEU A 90 42.21 -11.26 2.59
CA LEU A 90 42.96 -10.07 2.99
C LEU A 90 43.59 -10.22 4.38
N GLY A 91 42.96 -10.95 5.30
CA GLY A 91 43.49 -11.26 6.63
C GLY A 91 44.59 -12.34 6.66
N ARG A 92 44.81 -13.06 5.56
CA ARG A 92 45.91 -14.04 5.42
C ARG A 92 47.18 -13.45 4.78
N GLY A 93 47.14 -12.19 4.35
CA GLY A 93 48.27 -11.46 3.76
C GLY A 93 49.03 -10.57 4.74
N ALA A 94 48.72 -10.63 6.04
CA ALA A 94 49.37 -9.89 7.12
C ALA A 94 50.08 -10.85 8.09
#